data_AF-A0A954WIY9-F1
#
_entry.id   AF-A0A954WIY9-F1
#
_cell.length_a   1.000
_cell.length_b   1.000
_cell.length_c   1.000
_cell.angle_alpha   90.00
_cell.angle_beta   90.00
_cell.angle_gamma   90.00
#
_symmetry.space_group_name_H-M   'P 1'
#
loop_
_entity.id
_entity.type
_entity.pdbx_description
1 polymer ?
#
loop_
_entity_poly.entity_id
_entity_poly.type
_entity_poly.pdbx_seq_one_letter_code
_entity_poly.pdbx_strand_id
1 'polypeptide(L)'
;MSSNRLLGVTVLPEYLQSEGIEPVLDNLARHGINAVTTSPYVMEPADEATGAREPPIDAGAGSVRLLDRPLWGRRELWVRTAPSFDPNRALYRGLKYQPPEPIALTHQQGETIDRFIAAAHARQMRVYFQVQAAIPPGYRVQFGGPDQSDVPRLPNGERPARRVANNGSLASPDIVAYQDALIRDLCGRYPEIDGLRFDWPEYPPYFLDDVFVDFSDHARRAAAELGFDFDRMQRDAAGAYQRLHGGLSNDALRRLCEPGGGRFVLLVWLADFPGLLDLMRFKAALSERLLTGFRQSMDDSGAARMELMPNAFPPPWSFASGMDFRRAAAISSGI
;
A
#
# COMPACT_ATOMS: atom_id res chain seq x y z
N MET A 1 -2.89 35.00 10.16
CA MET A 1 -3.00 33.64 10.74
C MET A 1 -2.15 32.73 9.87
N SER A 2 -0.98 32.29 10.35
CA SER A 2 -0.16 31.37 9.55
C SER A 2 -0.98 30.10 9.32
N SER A 3 -1.16 29.70 8.06
CA SER A 3 -1.74 28.39 7.74
C SER A 3 -0.93 27.34 8.51
N ASN A 4 -1.55 26.67 9.48
CA ASN A 4 -0.85 25.69 10.29
C ASN A 4 -0.60 24.48 9.38
N ARG A 5 0.60 24.42 8.77
CA ARG A 5 1.01 23.39 7.83
C ARG A 5 0.79 22.02 8.47
N LEU A 6 0.17 21.08 7.74
CA LEU A 6 0.04 19.70 8.21
C LEU A 6 1.44 19.10 8.33
N LEU A 7 1.79 18.66 9.53
CA LEU A 7 3.05 18.01 9.86
C LEU A 7 2.70 16.68 10.53
N GLY A 8 2.68 15.63 9.72
CA GLY A 8 2.28 14.28 10.10
C GLY A 8 3.47 13.37 10.43
N VAL A 9 3.29 12.47 11.39
CA VAL A 9 4.24 11.38 11.69
C VAL A 9 3.51 10.05 11.72
N THR A 10 4.06 9.03 11.08
CA THR A 10 3.59 7.65 11.25
C THR A 10 4.15 7.07 12.54
N VAL A 11 3.26 6.61 13.41
CA VAL A 11 3.56 5.94 14.67
C VAL A 11 2.98 4.54 14.60
N LEU A 12 3.84 3.52 14.60
CA LEU A 12 3.37 2.14 14.60
C LEU A 12 2.75 1.79 15.98
N PRO A 13 1.65 1.01 16.03
CA PRO A 13 0.97 0.62 17.28
C PRO A 13 1.89 0.09 18.37
N GLU A 14 2.89 -0.70 18.00
CA GLU A 14 3.86 -1.29 18.93
C GLU A 14 4.64 -0.26 19.75
N TYR A 15 4.85 0.96 19.24
CA TYR A 15 5.48 2.03 20.03
C TYR A 15 4.54 2.60 21.09
N LEU A 16 3.22 2.62 20.81
CA LEU A 16 2.21 3.00 21.80
C LEU A 16 2.15 1.97 22.93
N GLN A 17 2.29 0.69 22.61
CA GLN A 17 2.27 -0.42 23.57
C GLN A 17 3.58 -0.53 24.36
N SER A 18 4.73 -0.28 23.71
CA SER A 18 6.04 -0.40 24.35
C SER A 18 6.43 0.82 25.19
N GLU A 19 6.02 2.02 24.79
CA GLU A 19 6.49 3.28 25.42
C GLU A 19 5.37 4.08 26.11
N GLY A 20 4.12 3.74 25.82
CA GLY A 20 2.95 4.43 26.32
C GLY A 20 2.47 5.56 25.39
N ILE A 21 1.16 5.79 25.42
CA ILE A 21 0.48 6.80 24.60
C ILE A 21 0.93 8.22 24.94
N GLU A 22 0.88 8.60 26.22
CA GLU A 22 1.17 9.98 26.64
C GLU A 22 2.61 10.40 26.32
N PRO A 23 3.66 9.63 26.67
CA PRO A 23 5.04 10.03 26.35
C PRO A 23 5.28 10.21 24.84
N VAL A 24 4.69 9.33 24.01
CA VAL A 24 4.79 9.41 22.56
C VAL A 24 4.12 10.69 22.05
N LEU A 25 2.86 10.93 22.41
CA LEU A 25 2.11 12.10 21.95
C LEU A 25 2.68 13.41 22.48
N ASP A 26 3.11 13.46 23.74
CA ASP A 26 3.72 14.66 24.34
C ASP A 26 5.04 15.02 23.64
N ASN A 27 5.80 14.02 23.20
CA ASN A 27 7.01 14.27 22.45
C ASN A 27 6.70 14.83 21.05
N LEU A 28 5.72 14.25 20.36
CA LEU A 28 5.28 14.75 19.05
C LEU A 28 4.74 16.18 19.14
N ALA A 29 3.90 16.47 20.14
CA ALA A 29 3.33 17.80 20.38
C ALA A 29 4.42 18.86 20.62
N ARG A 30 5.44 18.51 21.42
CA ARG A 30 6.61 19.38 21.68
C ARG A 30 7.38 19.76 20.42
N HIS A 31 7.31 18.94 19.37
CA HIS A 31 7.95 19.20 18.08
C HIS A 31 7.02 19.79 17.02
N GLY A 32 5.81 20.23 17.41
CA GLY A 32 4.86 20.88 16.51
C GLY A 32 4.18 19.91 15.53
N ILE A 33 4.25 18.60 15.78
CA ILE A 33 3.50 17.60 15.03
C ILE A 33 2.01 17.81 15.33
N ASN A 34 1.18 17.87 14.28
CA ASN A 34 -0.26 18.10 14.38
C ASN A 34 -1.10 17.04 13.67
N ALA A 35 -0.46 15.98 13.18
CA ALA A 35 -1.12 14.79 12.66
C ALA A 35 -0.32 13.52 12.99
N VAL A 36 -1.03 12.44 13.25
CA VAL A 36 -0.45 11.13 13.51
C VAL A 36 -1.14 10.08 12.66
N THR A 37 -0.36 9.16 12.12
CA THR A 37 -0.88 7.99 11.41
C THR A 37 -0.51 6.73 12.18
N THR A 38 -1.47 5.86 12.45
CA THR A 38 -1.24 4.53 13.04
C THR A 38 -1.97 3.46 12.23
N SER A 39 -1.97 2.21 12.66
CA SER A 39 -2.70 1.12 12.00
C SER A 39 -3.60 0.40 13.01
N PRO A 40 -4.74 -0.18 12.59
CA PRO A 40 -5.74 -0.73 13.50
C PRO A 40 -5.41 -2.15 13.99
N TYR A 41 -4.17 -2.37 14.42
CA TYR A 41 -3.70 -3.63 14.99
C TYR A 41 -2.97 -3.41 16.32
N VAL A 42 -2.75 -4.50 17.05
CA VAL A 42 -1.91 -4.56 18.24
C VAL A 42 -0.86 -5.66 18.10
N MET A 43 0.24 -5.52 18.81
CA MET A 43 1.41 -6.38 18.72
C MET A 43 1.95 -6.72 20.12
N GLU A 44 2.53 -7.91 20.26
CA GLU A 44 3.25 -8.31 21.48
C GLU A 44 4.49 -9.15 21.14
N PRO A 45 5.50 -9.20 22.03
CA PRO A 45 6.60 -10.14 21.89
C PRO A 45 6.12 -11.59 21.84
N ALA A 46 6.74 -12.38 20.97
CA ALA A 46 6.50 -13.80 20.80
C ALA A 46 7.85 -14.54 20.68
N ASP A 47 7.78 -15.86 20.47
CA ASP A 47 8.95 -16.67 20.11
C ASP A 47 9.03 -16.88 18.59
N GLU A 48 10.14 -17.44 18.13
CA GLU A 48 10.38 -17.74 16.71
C GLU A 48 9.39 -18.73 16.12
N ALA A 49 8.82 -19.62 16.94
CA ALA A 49 7.88 -20.64 16.47
C ALA A 49 6.48 -20.08 16.23
N THR A 50 6.11 -19.01 16.94
CA THR A 50 4.74 -18.47 16.98
C THR A 50 4.63 -17.03 16.47
N GLY A 51 5.76 -16.36 16.25
CA GLY A 51 5.83 -14.97 15.79
C GLY A 51 6.46 -14.80 14.42
N ALA A 52 6.43 -13.55 13.95
CA ALA A 52 7.22 -13.08 12.82
C ALA A 52 8.36 -12.18 13.33
N ARG A 53 9.48 -12.16 12.60
CA ARG A 53 10.61 -11.28 12.94
C ARG A 53 10.23 -9.81 12.70
N GLU A 54 10.53 -8.96 13.67
CA GLU A 54 10.49 -7.51 13.56
C GLU A 54 11.91 -6.93 13.76
N PRO A 55 12.46 -6.16 12.81
CA PRO A 55 11.83 -5.75 11.55
C PRO A 55 11.71 -6.89 10.53
N PRO A 56 10.78 -6.81 9.55
CA PRO A 56 10.56 -7.87 8.57
C PRO A 56 11.75 -8.07 7.62
N ILE A 57 11.85 -9.28 7.05
CA ILE A 57 12.96 -9.67 6.15
C ILE A 57 12.78 -9.15 4.71
N ASP A 58 11.57 -8.75 4.30
CA ASP A 58 11.28 -8.09 3.01
C ASP A 58 11.93 -8.75 1.78
N ALA A 59 11.59 -10.01 1.50
CA ALA A 59 12.19 -10.80 0.41
C ALA A 59 13.74 -10.84 0.44
N GLY A 60 14.31 -10.83 1.65
CA GLY A 60 15.73 -10.88 1.93
C GLY A 60 16.41 -9.51 2.01
N ALA A 61 15.75 -8.43 1.59
CA ALA A 61 16.32 -7.06 1.62
C ALA A 61 16.40 -6.48 3.04
N GLY A 62 15.59 -7.00 3.96
CA GLY A 62 15.49 -6.56 5.36
C GLY A 62 16.26 -7.41 6.36
N SER A 63 16.96 -8.47 5.92
CA SER A 63 17.59 -9.46 6.82
C SER A 63 18.63 -8.88 7.79
N VAL A 64 19.30 -7.80 7.40
CA VAL A 64 20.31 -7.10 8.22
C VAL A 64 19.74 -5.88 8.98
N ARG A 65 18.46 -5.58 8.82
CA ARG A 65 17.84 -4.41 9.46
C ARG A 65 17.64 -4.67 10.94
N LEU A 66 17.91 -3.63 11.73
CA LEU A 66 17.62 -3.53 13.16
C LEU A 66 16.78 -2.28 13.40
N LEU A 67 15.94 -2.31 14.41
CA LEU A 67 15.19 -1.13 14.85
C LEU A 67 16.17 -0.10 15.42
N ASP A 68 16.08 1.13 14.93
CA ASP A 68 16.81 2.26 15.51
C ASP A 68 16.25 2.65 16.87
N ARG A 69 14.92 2.60 17.01
CA ARG A 69 14.18 2.79 18.26
C ARG A 69 13.74 1.42 18.80
N PRO A 70 14.30 0.92 19.91
CA PRO A 70 13.99 -0.41 20.43
C PRO A 70 12.52 -0.59 20.80
N LEU A 71 11.98 -1.79 20.59
CA LEU A 71 10.67 -2.22 21.07
C LEU A 71 10.88 -3.19 22.24
N TRP A 72 10.26 -2.92 23.38
CA TRP A 72 10.43 -3.68 24.63
C TRP A 72 11.92 -3.92 24.97
N GLY A 73 12.76 -2.90 24.73
CA GLY A 73 14.20 -2.95 24.98
C GLY A 73 15.03 -3.74 23.95
N ARG A 74 14.42 -4.21 22.86
CA ARG A 74 15.09 -5.01 21.81
C ARG A 74 15.10 -4.29 20.47
N ARG A 75 16.19 -4.47 19.72
CA ARG A 75 16.34 -3.93 18.35
C ARG A 75 15.95 -4.92 17.26
N GLU A 76 15.69 -6.15 17.65
CA GLU A 76 15.21 -7.25 16.84
C GLU A 76 14.50 -8.22 17.79
N LEU A 77 13.32 -8.70 17.38
CA LEU A 77 12.51 -9.60 18.19
C LEU A 77 11.52 -10.36 17.31
N TRP A 78 10.93 -11.41 17.87
CA TRP A 78 9.79 -12.09 17.29
C TRP A 78 8.52 -11.51 17.90
N VAL A 79 7.51 -11.30 17.07
CA VAL A 79 6.26 -10.66 17.47
C VAL A 79 5.05 -11.39 16.93
N ARG A 80 3.97 -11.36 17.70
CA ARG A 80 2.64 -11.75 17.24
C ARG A 80 1.76 -10.51 17.16
N THR A 81 0.83 -10.53 16.22
CA THR A 81 -0.08 -9.42 15.95
C THR A 81 -1.53 -9.88 15.91
N ALA A 82 -2.43 -8.95 16.20
CA ALA A 82 -3.87 -9.18 16.16
C ALA A 82 -4.59 -7.89 15.74
N PRO A 83 -5.81 -7.95 15.18
CA PRO A 83 -6.61 -6.74 14.97
C PRO A 83 -6.85 -6.05 16.32
N SER A 84 -6.94 -4.73 16.33
CA SER A 84 -7.21 -3.94 17.56
C SER A 84 -8.69 -3.89 17.94
N PHE A 85 -9.55 -4.54 17.16
CA PHE A 85 -10.99 -4.58 17.35
C PHE A 85 -11.54 -5.91 16.82
N ASP A 86 -12.80 -6.19 17.14
CA ASP A 86 -13.58 -7.29 16.55
C ASP A 86 -14.18 -6.86 15.20
N PRO A 87 -13.71 -7.40 14.06
CA PRO A 87 -14.24 -7.03 12.74
C PRO A 87 -15.71 -7.40 12.61
N ASN A 88 -16.51 -6.54 11.97
CA ASN A 88 -17.91 -6.86 11.69
C ASN A 88 -18.01 -7.92 10.58
N ARG A 89 -18.02 -9.19 10.96
CA ARG A 89 -18.09 -10.36 10.07
C ARG A 89 -19.26 -10.34 9.07
N ALA A 90 -20.34 -9.60 9.36
CA ALA A 90 -21.45 -9.47 8.41
C ALA A 90 -21.04 -8.75 7.12
N LEU A 91 -20.11 -7.78 7.20
CA LEU A 91 -19.60 -7.03 6.04
C LEU A 91 -18.77 -7.89 5.09
N TYR A 92 -18.15 -8.96 5.61
CA TYR A 92 -17.25 -9.83 4.86
C TYR A 92 -17.90 -11.15 4.44
N ARG A 93 -19.20 -11.34 4.70
CA ARG A 93 -19.88 -12.60 4.42
C ARG A 93 -19.83 -12.94 2.93
N GLY A 94 -19.29 -14.12 2.61
CA GLY A 94 -19.19 -14.61 1.24
C GLY A 94 -18.02 -14.02 0.44
N LEU A 95 -17.24 -13.12 1.04
CA LEU A 95 -16.00 -12.65 0.43
C LEU A 95 -14.91 -13.72 0.54
N LYS A 96 -14.06 -13.77 -0.48
CA LYS A 96 -12.90 -14.67 -0.51
C LYS A 96 -11.90 -14.37 0.60
N TYR A 97 -11.56 -13.10 0.75
CA TYR A 97 -10.68 -12.65 1.83
C TYR A 97 -11.51 -12.30 3.06
N GLN A 98 -10.99 -12.70 4.22
CA GLN A 98 -11.60 -12.46 5.52
C GLN A 98 -10.62 -11.64 6.39
N PRO A 99 -11.11 -10.80 7.31
CA PRO A 99 -10.23 -10.15 8.27
C PRO A 99 -9.65 -11.22 9.22
N PRO A 100 -8.44 -11.00 9.78
CA PRO A 100 -7.84 -11.89 10.77
C PRO A 100 -8.79 -12.12 11.95
N GLU A 101 -8.70 -13.29 12.56
CA GLU A 101 -9.46 -13.58 13.77
C GLU A 101 -8.99 -12.74 14.96
N PRO A 102 -9.91 -12.09 15.70
CA PRO A 102 -9.63 -11.58 17.03
C PRO A 102 -9.09 -12.70 17.91
N ILE A 103 -8.07 -12.38 18.70
CA ILE A 103 -7.50 -13.31 19.69
C ILE A 103 -7.45 -12.65 21.07
N ALA A 104 -6.96 -13.38 22.08
CA ALA A 104 -6.82 -12.83 23.43
C ALA A 104 -6.11 -11.46 23.46
N LEU A 105 -5.09 -11.27 22.61
CA LEU A 105 -4.39 -9.99 22.46
C LEU A 105 -5.32 -8.85 22.00
N THR A 106 -6.24 -9.11 21.07
CA THR A 106 -7.24 -8.13 20.62
C THR A 106 -8.04 -7.59 21.79
N HIS A 107 -8.58 -8.48 22.62
CA HIS A 107 -9.43 -8.07 23.74
C HIS A 107 -8.63 -7.46 24.90
N GLN A 108 -7.36 -7.83 25.07
CA GLN A 108 -6.50 -7.29 26.13
C GLN A 108 -5.92 -5.91 25.80
N GLN A 109 -5.55 -5.68 24.53
CA GLN A 109 -4.77 -4.50 24.13
C GLN A 109 -5.49 -3.62 23.10
N GLY A 110 -6.59 -4.06 22.49
CA GLY A 110 -7.29 -3.35 21.42
C GLY A 110 -7.70 -1.92 21.78
N GLU A 111 -8.15 -1.72 23.02
CA GLU A 111 -8.53 -0.40 23.57
C GLU A 111 -7.38 0.62 23.55
N THR A 112 -6.12 0.16 23.44
CA THR A 112 -4.95 1.05 23.28
C THR A 112 -5.12 2.00 22.09
N ILE A 113 -5.73 1.51 21.00
CA ILE A 113 -5.95 2.33 19.80
C ILE A 113 -7.04 3.38 20.05
N ASP A 114 -8.15 3.02 20.71
CA ASP A 114 -9.21 3.98 21.06
C ASP A 114 -8.68 5.08 21.99
N ARG A 115 -7.91 4.69 23.01
CA ARG A 115 -7.27 5.62 23.95
C ARG A 115 -6.28 6.53 23.25
N PHE A 116 -5.53 6.01 22.28
CA PHE A 116 -4.58 6.80 21.49
C PHE A 116 -5.31 7.86 20.67
N ILE A 117 -6.41 7.50 20.00
CA ILE A 117 -7.20 8.44 19.20
C ILE A 117 -7.70 9.58 20.09
N ALA A 118 -8.35 9.25 21.21
CA ALA A 118 -8.84 10.25 22.16
C ALA A 118 -7.73 11.16 22.71
N ALA A 119 -6.58 10.58 23.07
CA ALA A 119 -5.44 11.33 23.59
C ALA A 119 -4.78 12.24 22.54
N ALA A 120 -4.78 11.84 21.27
CA ALA A 120 -4.28 12.64 20.15
C ALA A 120 -5.21 13.82 19.86
N HIS A 121 -6.53 13.60 19.81
CA HIS A 121 -7.51 14.67 19.64
C HIS A 121 -7.50 15.67 20.78
N ALA A 122 -7.31 15.21 22.03
CA ALA A 122 -7.13 16.11 23.18
C ALA A 122 -5.92 17.05 23.04
N ARG A 123 -4.95 16.67 22.20
CA ARG A 123 -3.76 17.48 21.84
C ARG A 123 -3.92 18.21 20.50
N GLN A 124 -5.14 18.25 19.97
CA GLN A 124 -5.47 18.87 18.67
C GLN A 124 -4.68 18.27 17.51
N MET A 125 -4.29 16.98 17.61
CA MET A 125 -3.68 16.24 16.52
C MET A 125 -4.75 15.51 15.72
N ARG A 126 -4.65 15.55 14.39
CA ARG A 126 -5.45 14.69 13.51
C ARG A 126 -4.94 13.25 13.57
N VAL A 127 -5.84 12.28 13.46
CA VAL A 127 -5.52 10.86 13.49
C VAL A 127 -5.93 10.20 12.18
N TYR A 128 -5.00 9.48 11.56
CA TYR A 128 -5.24 8.72 10.34
C TYR A 128 -4.93 7.25 10.57
N PHE A 129 -5.72 6.38 9.96
CA PHE A 129 -5.38 4.95 9.89
C PHE A 129 -4.73 4.61 8.57
N GLN A 130 -3.53 4.02 8.64
CA GLN A 130 -2.86 3.41 7.51
C GLN A 130 -3.28 1.96 7.36
N VAL A 131 -3.80 1.65 6.18
CA VAL A 131 -4.15 0.29 5.72
C VAL A 131 -3.58 0.05 4.34
N GLN A 132 -3.37 -1.21 3.98
CA GLN A 132 -2.87 -1.60 2.66
C GLN A 132 -4.00 -1.48 1.63
N ALA A 133 -3.71 -0.93 0.45
CA ALA A 133 -4.73 -0.74 -0.58
C ALA A 133 -5.11 -2.04 -1.32
N ALA A 134 -4.15 -2.98 -1.44
CA ALA A 134 -4.30 -4.17 -2.27
C ALA A 134 -3.59 -5.41 -1.69
N ILE A 135 -3.42 -5.48 -0.36
CA ILE A 135 -2.83 -6.64 0.35
C ILE A 135 -3.83 -7.13 1.39
N PRO A 136 -4.72 -8.09 1.06
CA PRO A 136 -5.66 -8.62 2.04
C PRO A 136 -4.98 -9.67 2.96
N PRO A 137 -5.29 -9.71 4.27
CA PRO A 137 -6.00 -8.69 5.05
C PRO A 137 -5.21 -7.38 5.21
N GLY A 138 -5.92 -6.26 5.07
CA GLY A 138 -5.38 -4.93 4.78
C GLY A 138 -4.73 -4.16 5.92
N TYR A 139 -4.41 -4.75 7.08
CA TYR A 139 -3.94 -3.96 8.23
C TYR A 139 -2.42 -3.73 8.24
N ARG A 140 -1.63 -4.68 7.72
CA ARG A 140 -0.16 -4.60 7.65
C ARG A 140 0.34 -5.58 6.60
N VAL A 141 1.45 -5.27 5.92
CA VAL A 141 2.05 -6.15 4.90
C VAL A 141 2.29 -7.56 5.42
N GLN A 142 2.72 -7.71 6.68
CA GLN A 142 2.98 -9.02 7.29
C GLN A 142 1.73 -9.88 7.52
N PHE A 143 0.52 -9.32 7.45
CA PHE A 143 -0.70 -10.07 7.80
C PHE A 143 -1.34 -10.71 6.58
N GLY A 144 -0.87 -10.38 5.38
CA GLY A 144 -1.62 -10.67 4.18
C GLY A 144 -0.81 -10.90 2.93
N GLY A 145 -1.58 -11.27 1.93
CA GLY A 145 -1.11 -11.64 0.63
C GLY A 145 -2.30 -12.10 -0.21
N PRO A 146 -2.32 -11.73 -1.49
CA PRO A 146 -3.33 -12.24 -2.41
C PRO A 146 -3.19 -13.76 -2.56
N ASP A 147 -4.33 -14.42 -2.72
CA ASP A 147 -4.39 -15.77 -3.26
C ASP A 147 -3.77 -15.81 -4.65
N GLN A 148 -3.33 -17.00 -5.06
CA GLN A 148 -2.57 -17.19 -6.29
C GLN A 148 -3.28 -16.64 -7.54
N SER A 149 -4.62 -16.70 -7.60
CA SER A 149 -5.40 -16.18 -8.73
C SER A 149 -5.39 -14.65 -8.83
N ASP A 150 -5.19 -13.95 -7.71
CA ASP A 150 -5.19 -12.48 -7.64
C ASP A 150 -3.79 -11.89 -7.70
N VAL A 151 -2.74 -12.70 -7.65
CA VAL A 151 -1.35 -12.24 -7.80
C VAL A 151 -1.12 -11.67 -9.22
N PRO A 152 -0.50 -10.48 -9.36
CA PRO A 152 -0.09 -9.92 -10.64
C PRO A 152 0.81 -10.87 -11.45
N ARG A 153 0.74 -10.78 -12.79
CA ARG A 153 1.53 -11.58 -13.73
C ARG A 153 2.44 -10.72 -14.59
N LEU A 154 3.60 -11.28 -14.92
CA LEU A 154 4.48 -10.78 -15.97
C LEU A 154 3.85 -10.98 -17.36
N PRO A 155 4.37 -10.34 -18.42
CA PRO A 155 3.83 -10.48 -19.77
C PRO A 155 3.82 -11.93 -20.30
N ASN A 156 4.71 -12.78 -19.79
CA ASN A 156 4.76 -14.21 -20.12
C ASN A 156 3.75 -15.07 -19.32
N GLY A 157 2.95 -14.47 -18.43
CA GLY A 157 1.98 -15.15 -17.59
C GLY A 157 2.56 -15.73 -16.30
N GLU A 158 3.87 -15.62 -16.07
CA GLU A 158 4.50 -16.08 -14.83
C GLU A 158 4.33 -15.07 -13.70
N ARG A 159 4.63 -15.50 -12.47
CA ARG A 159 4.72 -14.60 -11.31
C ARG A 159 6.12 -13.96 -11.29
N PRO A 160 6.26 -12.67 -10.92
CA PRO A 160 7.56 -12.10 -10.63
C PRO A 160 8.30 -12.93 -9.59
N ALA A 161 9.59 -13.21 -9.82
CA ALA A 161 10.37 -14.11 -8.97
C ALA A 161 10.66 -13.50 -7.59
N ARG A 162 10.76 -12.17 -7.52
CA ARG A 162 11.04 -11.40 -6.29
C ARG A 162 10.11 -10.22 -6.22
N ARG A 163 9.45 -10.04 -5.07
CA ARG A 163 8.59 -8.89 -4.79
C ARG A 163 8.73 -8.48 -3.33
N VAL A 164 8.93 -7.18 -3.09
CA VAL A 164 8.91 -6.63 -1.73
C VAL A 164 7.46 -6.37 -1.30
N ALA A 165 6.69 -5.68 -2.15
CA ALA A 165 5.28 -5.46 -1.93
C ALA A 165 4.48 -6.70 -2.35
N ASN A 166 3.74 -7.28 -1.42
CA ASN A 166 2.92 -8.46 -1.66
C ASN A 166 1.50 -8.08 -2.13
N ASN A 167 1.34 -7.01 -2.91
CA ASN A 167 0.04 -6.56 -3.41
C ASN A 167 -0.49 -7.50 -4.50
N GLY A 168 -1.80 -7.70 -4.48
CA GLY A 168 -2.55 -8.33 -5.56
C GLY A 168 -2.73 -7.41 -6.77
N SER A 169 -3.40 -7.92 -7.80
CA SER A 169 -3.86 -7.11 -8.93
C SER A 169 -4.88 -6.09 -8.43
N LEU A 170 -4.67 -4.82 -8.78
CA LEU A 170 -5.61 -3.74 -8.52
C LEU A 170 -6.93 -3.93 -9.28
N ALA A 171 -6.97 -4.87 -10.23
CA ALA A 171 -8.15 -5.26 -10.98
C ALA A 171 -8.90 -6.46 -10.37
N SER A 172 -8.43 -7.05 -9.27
CA SER A 172 -9.11 -8.18 -8.64
C SER A 172 -10.43 -7.73 -7.99
N PRO A 173 -11.58 -8.30 -8.39
CA PRO A 173 -12.87 -7.99 -7.76
C PRO A 173 -12.92 -8.49 -6.31
N ASP A 174 -12.20 -9.57 -5.98
CA ASP A 174 -12.16 -10.13 -4.62
C ASP A 174 -11.40 -9.20 -3.66
N ILE A 175 -10.29 -8.62 -4.13
CA ILE A 175 -9.52 -7.63 -3.36
C ILE A 175 -10.31 -6.34 -3.21
N VAL A 176 -10.92 -5.84 -4.28
CA VAL A 176 -11.77 -4.63 -4.24
C VAL A 176 -12.93 -4.82 -3.27
N ALA A 177 -13.65 -5.94 -3.35
CA ALA A 177 -14.78 -6.22 -2.45
C ALA A 177 -14.35 -6.35 -0.98
N TYR A 178 -13.20 -6.99 -0.72
CA TYR A 178 -12.62 -7.02 0.62
C TYR A 178 -12.28 -5.62 1.13
N GLN A 179 -11.67 -4.79 0.28
CA GLN A 179 -11.26 -3.45 0.65
C GLN A 179 -12.46 -2.54 0.93
N ASP A 180 -13.55 -2.67 0.17
CA ASP A 180 -14.82 -1.99 0.42
C ASP A 180 -15.42 -2.40 1.78
N ALA A 181 -15.41 -3.70 2.10
CA ALA A 181 -15.86 -4.19 3.41
C ALA A 181 -14.97 -3.68 4.55
N LEU A 182 -13.65 -3.66 4.36
CA LEU A 182 -12.68 -3.13 5.32
C LEU A 182 -12.89 -1.64 5.58
N ILE A 183 -13.09 -0.83 4.54
CA ILE A 183 -13.36 0.60 4.67
C ILE A 183 -14.63 0.83 5.49
N ARG A 184 -15.72 0.12 5.16
CA ARG A 184 -16.99 0.21 5.89
C ARG A 184 -16.83 -0.16 7.37
N ASP A 185 -16.08 -1.21 7.65
CA ASP A 185 -15.82 -1.69 9.01
C ASP A 185 -15.04 -0.66 9.82
N LEU A 186 -13.98 -0.08 9.24
CA LEU A 186 -13.17 0.95 9.90
C LEU A 186 -13.93 2.26 10.11
N CYS A 187 -14.66 2.74 9.11
CA CYS A 187 -15.50 3.93 9.24
C CYS A 187 -16.59 3.74 10.30
N GLY A 188 -17.14 2.52 10.43
CA GLY A 188 -18.13 2.19 11.46
C GLY A 188 -17.54 2.04 12.86
N ARG A 189 -16.35 1.44 13.00
CA ARG A 189 -15.71 1.18 14.29
C ARG A 189 -14.99 2.40 14.86
N TYR A 190 -14.45 3.25 14.00
CA TYR A 190 -13.64 4.41 14.38
C TYR A 190 -14.14 5.68 13.70
N PRO A 191 -15.41 6.09 13.93
CA PRO A 191 -16.00 7.26 13.29
C PRO A 191 -15.27 8.58 13.62
N GLU A 192 -14.48 8.61 14.69
CA GLU A 192 -13.77 9.78 15.18
C GLU A 192 -12.44 10.07 14.45
N ILE A 193 -11.85 9.13 13.72
CA ILE A 193 -10.58 9.40 13.01
C ILE A 193 -10.78 10.42 11.90
N ASP A 194 -9.73 11.19 11.60
CA ASP A 194 -9.75 12.25 10.60
C ASP A 194 -9.64 11.73 9.17
N GLY A 195 -9.09 10.53 8.96
CA GLY A 195 -8.98 9.96 7.63
C GLY A 195 -8.38 8.57 7.53
N LEU A 196 -8.44 8.02 6.32
CA LEU A 196 -7.81 6.77 5.94
C LEU A 196 -6.64 7.05 5.00
N ARG A 197 -5.48 6.48 5.34
CA ARG A 197 -4.29 6.48 4.52
C ARG A 197 -4.13 5.11 3.86
N PHE A 198 -4.11 5.08 2.53
CA PHE A 198 -3.98 3.82 1.78
C PHE A 198 -2.55 3.63 1.31
N ASP A 199 -1.93 2.57 1.78
CA ASP A 199 -0.57 2.20 1.40
C ASP A 199 -0.59 1.51 0.03
N TRP A 200 0.12 2.11 -0.93
CA TRP A 200 0.33 1.60 -2.29
C TRP A 200 -0.93 1.19 -3.07
N PRO A 201 -1.88 2.11 -3.37
CA PRO A 201 -2.91 1.90 -4.39
C PRO A 201 -2.33 1.95 -5.81
N GLU A 202 -1.19 1.27 -6.02
CA GLU A 202 -0.41 1.18 -7.25
C GLU A 202 0.40 -0.14 -7.24
N TYR A 203 1.30 -0.36 -8.20
CA TYR A 203 2.25 -1.48 -8.21
C TYR A 203 3.66 -0.99 -7.82
N PRO A 204 4.08 -1.10 -6.55
CA PRO A 204 5.39 -0.65 -6.09
C PRO A 204 6.56 -1.18 -6.93
N PRO A 205 7.38 -0.33 -7.56
CA PRO A 205 8.40 -0.74 -8.51
C PRO A 205 9.74 -1.02 -7.78
N TYR A 206 9.72 -1.85 -6.73
CA TYR A 206 10.93 -2.19 -5.97
C TYR A 206 11.91 -3.01 -6.80
N PHE A 207 11.40 -3.86 -7.70
CA PHE A 207 12.17 -4.55 -8.71
C PHE A 207 11.71 -4.14 -10.12
N LEU A 208 12.57 -4.34 -11.11
CA LEU A 208 12.25 -4.04 -12.50
C LEU A 208 11.00 -4.82 -12.97
N ASP A 209 10.86 -6.08 -12.55
CA ASP A 209 9.71 -6.94 -12.84
C ASP A 209 8.37 -6.29 -12.49
N ASP A 210 8.29 -5.53 -11.38
CA ASP A 210 7.06 -4.85 -10.93
C ASP A 210 6.63 -3.72 -11.89
N VAL A 211 7.52 -3.24 -12.76
CA VAL A 211 7.15 -2.31 -13.84
C VAL A 211 6.34 -3.02 -14.93
N PHE A 212 6.51 -4.32 -15.10
CA PHE A 212 5.92 -5.10 -16.20
C PHE A 212 4.71 -5.95 -15.77
N VAL A 213 4.23 -5.81 -14.54
CA VAL A 213 2.95 -6.41 -14.12
C VAL A 213 1.77 -5.54 -14.62
N ASP A 214 0.55 -6.05 -14.78
CA ASP A 214 -0.01 -7.17 -14.04
C ASP A 214 -0.68 -8.29 -14.82
N PHE A 215 -0.71 -8.26 -16.15
CA PHE A 215 -1.08 -9.29 -17.15
C PHE A 215 -1.89 -10.53 -16.72
N SER A 216 -2.71 -10.40 -15.69
CA SER A 216 -3.54 -11.43 -15.07
C SER A 216 -4.88 -11.45 -15.78
N ASP A 217 -5.68 -12.48 -15.53
CA ASP A 217 -7.03 -12.54 -16.11
C ASP A 217 -7.92 -11.39 -15.62
N HIS A 218 -7.69 -10.92 -14.39
CA HIS A 218 -8.35 -9.74 -13.83
C HIS A 218 -7.99 -8.48 -14.63
N ALA A 219 -6.71 -8.28 -14.89
CA ALA A 219 -6.21 -7.17 -15.70
C ALA A 219 -6.72 -7.21 -17.14
N ARG A 220 -6.77 -8.40 -17.76
CA ARG A 220 -7.29 -8.59 -19.11
C ARG A 220 -8.74 -8.15 -19.22
N ARG A 221 -9.58 -8.55 -18.26
CA ARG A 221 -11.00 -8.12 -18.20
C ARG A 221 -11.11 -6.61 -18.01
N ALA A 222 -10.36 -6.05 -17.06
CA ALA A 222 -10.37 -4.62 -16.80
C ALA A 222 -9.87 -3.78 -17.99
N ALA A 223 -8.89 -4.27 -18.74
CA ALA A 223 -8.42 -3.61 -19.95
C ALA A 223 -9.51 -3.55 -21.03
N ALA A 224 -10.27 -4.64 -21.22
CA ALA A 224 -11.41 -4.65 -22.14
C ALA A 224 -12.50 -3.66 -21.71
N GLU A 225 -12.83 -3.60 -20.41
CA GLU A 225 -13.80 -2.64 -19.87
C GLU A 225 -13.37 -1.19 -20.05
N LEU A 226 -12.07 -0.91 -19.87
CA LEU A 226 -11.49 0.44 -19.92
C LEU A 226 -11.03 0.85 -21.33
N GLY A 227 -11.22 -0.01 -22.35
CA GLY A 227 -10.89 0.29 -23.74
C GLY A 227 -9.39 0.24 -24.08
N PHE A 228 -8.60 -0.51 -23.32
CA PHE A 228 -7.17 -0.73 -23.59
C PHE A 228 -6.94 -1.99 -24.43
N ASP A 229 -6.01 -1.90 -25.39
CA ASP A 229 -5.56 -3.05 -26.22
C ASP A 229 -4.60 -3.92 -25.41
N PHE A 230 -5.17 -4.86 -24.64
CA PHE A 230 -4.40 -5.74 -23.76
C PHE A 230 -3.34 -6.55 -24.50
N ASP A 231 -3.67 -7.08 -25.68
CA ASP A 231 -2.75 -7.92 -26.43
C ASP A 231 -1.57 -7.10 -26.99
N ARG A 232 -1.78 -5.84 -27.41
CA ARG A 232 -0.67 -4.93 -27.73
C ARG A 232 0.18 -4.61 -26.51
N MET A 233 -0.44 -4.26 -25.38
CA MET A 233 0.30 -4.00 -24.13
C MET A 233 1.17 -5.20 -23.77
N GLN A 234 0.63 -6.43 -23.86
CA GLN A 234 1.34 -7.66 -23.51
C GLN A 234 2.51 -7.93 -24.45
N ARG A 235 2.32 -7.83 -25.77
CA ARG A 235 3.40 -8.03 -26.75
C ARG A 235 4.53 -7.02 -26.57
N ASP A 236 4.19 -5.75 -26.42
CA ASP A 236 5.18 -4.67 -26.34
C ASP A 236 5.92 -4.70 -25.00
N ALA A 237 5.21 -4.96 -23.90
CA ALA A 237 5.81 -5.17 -22.58
C ALA A 237 6.75 -6.39 -22.59
N ALA A 238 6.37 -7.50 -23.23
CA ALA A 238 7.22 -8.67 -23.37
C ALA A 238 8.50 -8.36 -24.17
N GLY A 239 8.38 -7.64 -25.28
CA GLY A 239 9.53 -7.21 -26.10
C GLY A 239 10.48 -6.29 -25.34
N ALA A 240 9.94 -5.30 -24.62
CA ALA A 240 10.72 -4.41 -23.77
C ALA A 240 11.39 -5.18 -22.60
N TYR A 241 10.67 -6.10 -21.95
CA TYR A 241 11.20 -6.94 -20.88
C TYR A 241 12.38 -7.79 -21.36
N GLN A 242 12.22 -8.52 -22.48
CA GLN A 242 13.31 -9.31 -23.09
C GLN A 242 14.52 -8.46 -23.44
N ARG A 243 14.29 -7.24 -23.97
CA ARG A 243 15.37 -6.31 -24.28
C ARG A 243 16.17 -5.94 -23.03
N LEU A 244 15.51 -5.61 -21.92
CA LEU A 244 16.17 -5.23 -20.67
C LEU A 244 16.81 -6.42 -19.95
N HIS A 245 16.23 -7.62 -20.04
CA HIS A 245 16.74 -8.85 -19.44
C HIS A 245 17.71 -9.63 -20.35
N GLY A 246 18.72 -8.92 -20.87
CA GLY A 246 19.84 -9.52 -21.61
C GLY A 246 19.86 -9.27 -23.12
N GLY A 247 18.86 -8.57 -23.67
CA GLY A 247 18.82 -8.20 -25.09
C GLY A 247 19.57 -6.91 -25.45
N LEU A 248 20.16 -6.19 -24.49
CA LEU A 248 20.91 -4.95 -24.76
C LEU A 248 22.29 -5.24 -25.37
N SER A 249 22.57 -4.64 -26.51
CA SER A 249 23.91 -4.65 -27.12
C SER A 249 24.82 -3.60 -26.49
N ASN A 250 26.13 -3.77 -26.63
CA ASN A 250 27.12 -2.78 -26.21
C ASN A 250 26.88 -1.40 -26.84
N ASP A 251 26.43 -1.35 -28.09
CA ASP A 251 26.11 -0.08 -28.76
C ASP A 251 24.86 0.57 -28.18
N ALA A 252 23.84 -0.21 -27.80
CA ALA A 252 22.68 0.33 -27.09
C ALA A 252 23.08 0.93 -25.74
N LEU A 253 23.96 0.26 -24.98
CA LEU A 253 24.49 0.76 -23.72
C LEU A 253 25.31 2.04 -23.91
N ARG A 254 26.18 2.10 -24.92
CA ARG A 254 26.95 3.32 -25.25
C ARG A 254 26.03 4.51 -25.52
N ARG A 255 24.96 4.31 -26.30
CA ARG A 255 23.98 5.37 -26.59
C ARG A 255 23.21 5.82 -25.36
N LEU A 256 22.91 4.92 -24.42
CA LEU A 256 22.29 5.28 -23.14
C LEU A 256 23.22 6.12 -22.25
N CYS A 257 24.53 5.91 -22.36
CA CYS A 257 25.56 6.65 -21.61
C CYS A 257 26.00 7.96 -22.26
N GLU A 258 25.46 8.34 -23.43
CA GLU A 258 25.76 9.62 -24.07
C GLU A 258 25.36 10.82 -23.17
N PRO A 259 25.97 12.01 -23.33
CA PRO A 259 25.73 13.17 -22.47
C PRO A 259 24.25 13.60 -22.32
N GLY A 260 23.37 13.19 -23.24
CA GLY A 260 21.92 13.36 -23.14
C GLY A 260 21.21 12.38 -22.19
N GLY A 261 21.94 11.51 -21.50
CA GLY A 261 21.41 10.51 -20.56
C GLY A 261 20.47 9.51 -21.22
N GLY A 262 20.72 9.17 -22.49
CA GLY A 262 19.90 8.21 -23.24
C GLY A 262 18.45 8.66 -23.52
N ARG A 263 18.08 9.93 -23.32
CA ARG A 263 16.69 10.39 -23.48
C ARG A 263 16.10 10.12 -24.86
N PHE A 264 16.90 10.33 -25.91
CA PHE A 264 16.47 10.01 -27.28
C PHE A 264 16.33 8.50 -27.49
N VAL A 265 17.20 7.69 -26.89
CA VAL A 265 17.09 6.23 -26.90
C VAL A 265 15.81 5.77 -26.20
N LEU A 266 15.48 6.36 -25.04
CA LEU A 266 14.23 6.07 -24.33
C LEU A 266 13.01 6.46 -25.18
N LEU A 267 13.05 7.61 -25.86
CA LEU A 267 11.98 8.02 -26.78
C LEU A 267 11.82 7.03 -27.94
N VAL A 268 12.92 6.59 -28.55
CA VAL A 268 12.89 5.57 -29.61
C VAL A 268 12.33 4.25 -29.06
N TRP A 269 12.69 3.85 -27.86
CA TRP A 269 12.15 2.63 -27.25
C TRP A 269 10.65 2.71 -26.99
N LEU A 270 10.16 3.87 -26.52
CA LEU A 270 8.73 4.08 -26.34
C LEU A 270 7.98 4.11 -27.69
N ALA A 271 8.65 4.49 -28.78
CA ALA A 271 8.11 4.41 -30.13
C ALA A 271 8.15 2.97 -30.69
N ASP A 272 9.17 2.18 -30.35
CA ASP A 272 9.28 0.75 -30.70
C ASP A 272 8.25 -0.10 -29.95
N PHE A 273 7.90 0.29 -28.72
CA PHE A 273 7.00 -0.42 -27.81
C PHE A 273 5.88 0.50 -27.28
N PRO A 274 4.99 1.02 -28.13
CA PRO A 274 3.95 1.97 -27.72
C PRO A 274 2.98 1.39 -26.67
N GLY A 275 2.76 0.08 -26.67
CA GLY A 275 1.96 -0.62 -25.67
C GLY A 275 2.54 -0.53 -24.25
N LEU A 276 3.82 -0.18 -24.08
CA LEU A 276 4.39 0.09 -22.75
C LEU A 276 3.83 1.38 -22.15
N LEU A 277 3.61 2.43 -22.97
CA LEU A 277 2.94 3.65 -22.51
C LEU A 277 1.49 3.39 -22.16
N ASP A 278 0.82 2.53 -22.94
CA ASP A 278 -0.55 2.12 -22.65
C ASP A 278 -0.63 1.31 -21.34
N LEU A 279 0.36 0.46 -21.04
CA LEU A 279 0.45 -0.24 -19.76
C LEU A 279 0.52 0.76 -18.58
N MET A 280 1.34 1.80 -18.67
CA MET A 280 1.44 2.81 -17.59
C MET A 280 0.14 3.59 -17.42
N ARG A 281 -0.52 3.95 -18.52
CA ARG A 281 -1.84 4.59 -18.51
C ARG A 281 -2.92 3.66 -17.95
N PHE A 282 -2.85 2.38 -18.27
CA PHE A 282 -3.77 1.36 -17.78
C PHE A 282 -3.63 1.18 -16.27
N LYS A 283 -2.39 1.08 -15.74
CA LYS A 283 -2.15 1.05 -14.29
C LYS A 283 -2.69 2.31 -13.60
N ALA A 284 -2.48 3.49 -14.20
CA ALA A 284 -3.06 4.75 -13.71
C ALA A 284 -4.60 4.71 -13.66
N ALA A 285 -5.26 4.14 -14.67
CA ALA A 285 -6.70 3.96 -14.68
C ALA A 285 -7.17 2.95 -13.61
N LEU A 286 -6.41 1.88 -13.36
CA LEU A 286 -6.71 0.94 -12.28
C LEU A 286 -6.59 1.59 -10.90
N SER A 287 -5.53 2.35 -10.66
CA SER A 287 -5.34 3.11 -9.42
C SER A 287 -6.47 4.13 -9.20
N GLU A 288 -6.82 4.90 -10.23
CA GLU A 288 -7.94 5.85 -10.19
C GLU A 288 -9.28 5.16 -9.87
N ARG A 289 -9.56 4.02 -10.52
CA ARG A 289 -10.77 3.23 -10.26
C ARG A 289 -10.80 2.74 -8.82
N LEU A 290 -9.68 2.27 -8.30
CA LEU A 290 -9.56 1.80 -6.92
C LEU A 290 -9.81 2.94 -5.92
N LEU A 291 -9.16 4.10 -6.10
CA LEU A 291 -9.35 5.27 -5.24
C LEU A 291 -10.78 5.81 -5.30
N THR A 292 -11.40 5.81 -6.48
CA THR A 292 -12.81 6.19 -6.65
C THR A 292 -13.71 5.26 -5.84
N GLY A 293 -13.47 3.95 -5.91
CA GLY A 293 -14.17 2.95 -5.10
C GLY A 293 -13.99 3.19 -3.60
N PHE A 294 -12.77 3.49 -3.16
CA PHE A 294 -12.50 3.80 -1.74
C PHE A 294 -13.28 5.02 -1.27
N ARG A 295 -13.27 6.10 -2.05
CA ARG A 295 -14.02 7.33 -1.73
C ARG A 295 -15.51 7.04 -1.63
N GLN A 296 -16.06 6.31 -2.59
CA GLN A 296 -17.48 5.92 -2.57
C GLN A 296 -17.82 5.07 -1.35
N SER A 297 -17.00 4.07 -1.02
CA SER A 297 -17.19 3.22 0.16
C SER A 297 -17.14 4.01 1.47
N MET A 298 -16.25 5.01 1.59
CA MET A 298 -16.23 5.92 2.73
C MET A 298 -17.50 6.78 2.79
N ASP A 299 -17.94 7.35 1.66
CA ASP A 299 -19.12 8.22 1.59
C ASP A 299 -20.41 7.46 1.94
N ASP A 300 -20.58 6.26 1.38
CA ASP A 300 -21.70 5.36 1.67
C ASP A 300 -21.75 4.93 3.15
N SER A 301 -20.60 4.95 3.83
CA SER A 301 -20.49 4.67 5.27
C SER A 301 -20.78 5.89 6.15
N GLY A 302 -21.19 7.03 5.57
CA GLY A 302 -21.40 8.27 6.29
C GLY A 302 -20.11 9.02 6.64
N ALA A 303 -18.95 8.56 6.13
CA ALA A 303 -17.64 9.12 6.41
C ALA A 303 -17.16 10.09 5.31
N ALA A 304 -18.08 10.83 4.69
CA ALA A 304 -17.78 11.81 3.64
C ALA A 304 -16.85 12.95 4.09
N ARG A 305 -16.71 13.16 5.41
CA ARG A 305 -15.79 14.13 5.99
C ARG A 305 -14.40 13.57 6.29
N MET A 306 -14.24 12.25 6.34
CA MET A 306 -12.93 11.63 6.53
C MET A 306 -12.07 11.85 5.29
N GLU A 307 -10.84 12.28 5.51
CA GLU A 307 -9.86 12.50 4.47
C GLU A 307 -9.40 11.15 3.87
N LEU A 308 -9.21 11.12 2.56
CA LEU A 308 -8.63 9.99 1.84
C LEU A 308 -7.20 10.37 1.41
N MET A 309 -6.21 9.64 1.90
CA MET A 309 -4.78 9.93 1.67
C MET A 309 -4.05 8.71 1.08
N PRO A 310 -3.93 8.55 -0.24
CA PRO A 310 -3.11 7.49 -0.79
C PRO A 310 -1.62 7.80 -0.63
N ASN A 311 -0.80 6.79 -0.38
CA ASN A 311 0.64 6.86 -0.57
C ASN A 311 1.01 6.59 -2.01
N ALA A 312 2.07 7.23 -2.47
CA ALA A 312 2.59 7.00 -3.81
C ALA A 312 4.11 7.10 -3.87
N PHE A 313 4.72 6.38 -4.81
CA PHE A 313 6.11 6.61 -5.17
C PHE A 313 6.26 8.01 -5.76
N PRO A 314 7.39 8.70 -5.54
CA PRO A 314 7.61 9.99 -6.16
C PRO A 314 7.84 9.86 -7.67
N PRO A 315 7.62 10.92 -8.46
CA PRO A 315 8.05 10.95 -9.86
C PRO A 315 9.58 10.71 -9.98
N PRO A 316 10.04 10.04 -11.05
CA PRO A 316 9.23 9.51 -12.16
C PRO A 316 8.60 8.15 -11.89
N TRP A 317 8.86 7.51 -10.75
CA TRP A 317 8.45 6.14 -10.47
C TRP A 317 6.95 5.95 -10.36
N SER A 318 6.22 6.97 -9.88
CA SER A 318 4.76 7.01 -9.86
C SER A 318 4.13 6.65 -11.22
N PHE A 319 4.75 7.09 -12.31
CA PHE A 319 4.27 6.81 -13.66
C PHE A 319 4.37 5.32 -14.00
N ALA A 320 5.45 4.65 -13.58
CA ALA A 320 5.69 3.24 -13.85
C ALA A 320 4.89 2.31 -12.94
N SER A 321 4.66 2.74 -11.69
CA SER A 321 3.90 2.01 -10.68
C SER A 321 2.39 2.13 -10.88
N GLY A 322 1.92 3.22 -11.50
CA GLY A 322 0.52 3.43 -11.82
C GLY A 322 -0.19 4.50 -11.00
N MET A 323 0.53 5.39 -10.33
CA MET A 323 -0.07 6.58 -9.72
C MET A 323 0.06 7.81 -10.62
N ASP A 324 -1.08 8.34 -11.07
CA ASP A 324 -1.19 9.67 -11.67
C ASP A 324 -1.69 10.66 -10.60
N PHE A 325 -0.77 11.51 -10.11
CA PHE A 325 -1.08 12.51 -9.07
C PHE A 325 -2.23 13.45 -9.44
N ARG A 326 -2.44 13.77 -10.74
CA ARG A 326 -3.55 14.65 -11.14
C ARG A 326 -4.89 13.94 -10.97
N ARG A 327 -4.96 12.67 -11.36
CA ARG A 327 -6.18 11.85 -11.20
C ARG A 327 -6.46 11.60 -9.72
N ALA A 328 -5.45 11.20 -8.96
CA ALA A 328 -5.57 10.97 -7.53
C ALA A 328 -5.98 12.24 -6.77
N ALA A 329 -5.43 13.42 -7.10
CA ALA A 329 -5.79 14.68 -6.45
C ALA A 329 -7.24 15.12 -6.69
N ALA A 330 -7.93 14.59 -7.72
CA ALA A 330 -9.35 14.85 -7.93
C ALA A 330 -10.27 14.08 -6.95
N ILE A 331 -9.73 13.04 -6.29
CA ILE A 331 -10.47 12.12 -5.43
C ILE A 331 -10.01 12.25 -3.97
N SER A 332 -8.71 12.49 -3.77
CA SER A 332 -8.03 12.45 -2.47
C SER A 332 -7.90 13.82 -1.83
N SER A 333 -7.83 13.84 -0.50
CA SER A 333 -7.63 15.07 0.29
C SER A 333 -6.16 15.52 0.34
N GLY A 334 -5.23 14.60 0.10
CA GLY A 334 -3.79 14.81 0.03
C GLY A 334 -3.08 13.55 -0.44
N ILE A 335 -1.80 13.65 -0.82
CA ILE A 335 -0.92 12.55 -1.27
C ILE A 335 0.45 12.75 -0.65
#